data_AF-A0A094ZSF0-F1
#
_entry.id   AF-A0A094ZSF0-F1
#
_cell.length_a   1.000
_cell.length_b   1.000
_cell.length_c   1.000
_cell.angle_alpha   90.00
_cell.angle_beta   90.00
_cell.angle_gamma   90.00
#
_symmetry.space_group_name_H-M   'P 1'
#
loop_
_entity.id
_entity.type
_entity.pdbx_description
1 polymer ?
#
loop_
_entity_poly.entity_id
_entity_poly.type
_entity_poly.pdbx_seq_one_letter_code
_entity_poly.pdbx_strand_id
1 'polypeptide(L)'
;MNENESTHTDLHCPNPCAKPNVCHDDMNSNGLCMIISNDELLNNIPSNIRNKLGSIYTYDYECVCVDDYTFNHTLKKCVPIRKHCDSSICLNNGECEYLPEEERIIPNIEFICKCPPAWKGLSCEEPRNPCLETHGLCGQYSCYRDPTNSKLGYRCQCPIGFKAISTTNPQCVNINECLEYTNDDICLNGGICIDKEPYSTIEHGVTEVTYGFQCICQNGYSGQRCEHRPPPLEWTIWSAWTDCSVKCGIGVHKRFRNCSLPNRCIGSYVQVSKCQGHILFCENEGINEVIQSGSNIIKSWYTEWYLHENYSFNDTYYHSNLHMNQNTFYSTHLHVSNMIGIVLEWITTIQLTYQWTITELIVFYTIIMMILILPIYFMIICLIKLIQYVLHENRMRCNCRIM
;
A
#
# COMPACT_ATOMS: atom_id res chain seq x y z
N MET A 1 77.63 -66.49 34.38
CA MET A 1 78.50 -66.46 33.19
C MET A 1 77.61 -66.69 31.99
N ASN A 2 77.52 -65.68 31.12
CA ASN A 2 77.21 -65.65 29.66
C ASN A 2 75.93 -66.37 29.17
N GLU A 3 75.16 -65.93 28.16
CA GLU A 3 75.19 -64.79 27.22
C GLU A 3 73.86 -64.86 26.41
N ASN A 4 73.40 -63.68 25.94
CA ASN A 4 72.77 -63.40 24.64
C ASN A 4 71.25 -63.45 24.34
N GLU A 5 70.88 -62.38 23.60
CA GLU A 5 69.74 -62.09 22.70
C GLU A 5 68.44 -61.56 23.33
N SER A 6 67.91 -60.37 23.01
CA SER A 6 68.25 -59.36 22.00
C SER A 6 67.65 -58.01 22.42
N THR A 7 68.46 -56.97 22.53
CA THR A 7 68.00 -55.58 22.68
C THR A 7 68.03 -54.92 21.31
N HIS A 8 66.93 -55.04 20.56
CA HIS A 8 66.75 -54.26 19.34
C HIS A 8 66.49 -52.79 19.69
N THR A 9 67.06 -51.93 18.87
CA THR A 9 67.26 -50.49 19.00
C THR A 9 65.97 -49.69 18.81
N ASP A 10 65.34 -49.21 19.89
CA ASP A 10 64.23 -48.24 19.84
C ASP A 10 64.71 -46.78 19.99
N LEU A 11 65.79 -46.43 19.28
CA LEU A 11 66.12 -45.02 19.06
C LEU A 11 65.83 -44.68 17.59
N HIS A 12 64.82 -43.82 17.40
CA HIS A 12 64.52 -43.04 16.18
C HIS A 12 63.59 -43.69 15.14
N CYS A 13 62.29 -43.78 15.44
CA CYS A 13 61.25 -43.79 14.40
C CYS A 13 60.59 -42.39 14.34
N PRO A 14 60.78 -41.61 13.24
CA PRO A 14 60.11 -40.31 13.03
C PRO A 14 58.61 -40.45 12.76
N ASN A 15 58.15 -41.66 12.45
CA ASN A 15 56.76 -41.95 12.15
C ASN A 15 56.05 -42.43 13.44
N PRO A 16 55.18 -41.61 14.06
CA PRO A 16 54.44 -41.99 15.26
C PRO A 16 53.50 -43.19 15.05
N CYS A 17 53.05 -43.44 13.83
CA CYS A 17 52.23 -44.61 13.47
C CYS A 17 53.03 -45.92 13.31
N ALA A 18 54.36 -45.87 13.28
CA ALA A 18 55.20 -47.06 13.12
C ALA A 18 55.41 -47.82 14.44
N LYS A 19 55.03 -47.22 15.58
CA LYS A 19 55.09 -47.91 16.87
C LYS A 19 54.04 -49.05 16.87
N PRO A 20 54.39 -50.25 17.35
CA PRO A 20 53.48 -51.39 17.34
C PRO A 20 52.17 -51.06 18.05
N ASN A 21 51.05 -51.44 17.43
CA ASN A 21 49.69 -51.39 17.97
C ASN A 21 49.14 -50.01 18.41
N VAL A 22 49.76 -48.89 18.01
CA VAL A 22 49.36 -47.54 18.44
C VAL A 22 47.86 -47.26 18.33
N CYS A 23 47.22 -47.63 17.21
CA CYS A 23 45.77 -47.48 17.01
C CYS A 23 45.00 -48.79 17.13
N HIS A 24 45.69 -49.93 17.32
CA HIS A 24 45.07 -51.25 17.49
C HIS A 24 44.77 -51.57 18.96
N ASP A 25 45.47 -50.95 19.90
CA ASP A 25 45.22 -51.10 21.34
C ASP A 25 43.94 -50.37 21.80
N ASP A 26 43.40 -49.48 20.97
CA ASP A 26 42.14 -48.80 21.24
C ASP A 26 40.97 -49.55 20.60
N MET A 27 40.10 -50.13 21.43
CA MET A 27 38.93 -50.90 20.99
C MET A 27 37.91 -50.05 20.21
N ASN A 28 37.97 -48.72 20.32
CA ASN A 28 37.08 -47.78 19.62
C ASN A 28 37.75 -47.14 18.39
N SER A 29 38.91 -47.64 17.99
CA SER A 29 39.61 -47.29 16.76
C SER A 29 39.45 -48.42 15.74
N ASN A 30 39.35 -48.09 14.46
CA ASN A 30 39.33 -49.08 13.40
C ASN A 30 40.73 -49.61 13.04
N GLY A 31 41.76 -49.18 13.79
CA GLY A 31 43.16 -49.58 13.62
C GLY A 31 43.95 -48.71 12.65
N LEU A 32 43.31 -47.82 11.90
CA LEU A 32 44.01 -46.93 10.97
C LEU A 32 44.67 -45.77 11.72
N CYS A 33 45.95 -45.52 11.44
CA CYS A 33 46.72 -44.41 12.00
C CYS A 33 47.07 -43.40 10.91
N MET A 34 46.76 -42.12 11.15
CA MET A 34 47.09 -41.00 10.28
C MET A 34 48.16 -40.13 10.94
N ILE A 35 49.14 -39.70 10.15
CA ILE A 35 50.21 -38.80 10.62
C ILE A 35 49.77 -37.36 10.36
N ILE A 36 49.90 -36.49 11.36
CA ILE A 36 49.52 -35.07 11.30
C ILE A 36 50.76 -34.21 11.58
N SER A 37 50.95 -33.12 10.84
CA SER A 37 52.02 -32.15 11.14
C SER A 37 51.69 -31.31 12.38
N ASN A 38 52.63 -31.19 13.31
CA ASN A 38 52.54 -30.36 14.51
C ASN A 38 53.47 -29.14 14.38
N ASP A 39 52.95 -28.05 13.82
CA ASP A 39 53.69 -26.82 13.55
C ASP A 39 54.03 -26.02 14.82
N GLU A 40 53.31 -26.23 15.92
CA GLU A 40 53.55 -25.54 17.20
C GLU A 40 54.85 -26.01 17.86
N LEU A 41 55.19 -27.30 17.76
CA LEU A 41 56.45 -27.83 18.28
C LEU A 41 57.66 -27.33 17.48
N LEU A 42 57.52 -27.11 16.16
CA LEU A 42 58.59 -26.63 15.28
C LEU A 42 59.05 -25.20 15.64
N ASN A 43 58.11 -24.36 16.12
CA ASN A 43 58.36 -22.98 16.50
C ASN A 43 59.14 -22.84 17.82
N ASN A 44 59.06 -23.84 18.70
CA ASN A 44 59.76 -23.87 19.98
C ASN A 44 61.19 -24.45 19.89
N ILE A 45 61.59 -24.97 18.72
CA ILE A 45 62.93 -25.50 18.49
C ILE A 45 63.88 -24.37 18.07
N PRO A 46 65.02 -24.16 18.77
CA PRO A 46 66.06 -23.21 18.40
C PRO A 46 66.51 -23.37 16.93
N SER A 47 66.63 -22.25 16.21
CA SER A 47 66.88 -22.23 14.76
C SER A 47 68.16 -22.96 14.33
N ASN A 48 69.17 -23.02 15.20
CA ASN A 48 70.43 -23.73 14.99
C ASN A 48 70.32 -25.27 15.02
N ILE A 49 69.20 -25.82 15.52
CA ILE A 49 68.96 -27.26 15.63
C ILE A 49 67.76 -27.70 14.77
N ARG A 50 66.93 -26.75 14.32
CA ARG A 50 65.75 -26.99 13.48
C ARG A 50 66.05 -27.79 12.21
N ASN A 51 67.19 -27.54 11.56
CA ASN A 51 67.57 -28.25 10.34
C ASN A 51 68.07 -29.70 10.59
N LYS A 52 68.32 -30.07 11.85
CA LYS A 52 68.86 -31.38 12.25
C LYS A 52 67.85 -32.24 13.03
N LEU A 53 66.94 -31.61 13.79
CA LEU A 53 65.88 -32.25 14.57
C LEU A 53 64.45 -32.00 14.03
N GLY A 54 64.27 -31.01 13.15
CA GLY A 54 62.95 -30.55 12.70
C GLY A 54 62.18 -31.55 11.84
N SER A 55 62.79 -32.64 11.37
CA SER A 55 62.10 -33.74 10.69
C SER A 55 61.74 -34.92 11.60
N ILE A 56 62.24 -34.92 12.85
CA ILE A 56 62.10 -36.03 13.81
C ILE A 56 60.96 -35.75 14.82
N TYR A 57 60.65 -34.47 15.10
CA TYR A 57 59.71 -34.04 16.14
C TYR A 57 58.52 -33.20 15.63
N THR A 58 58.20 -33.31 14.35
CA THR A 58 57.19 -32.47 13.66
C THR A 58 55.87 -33.17 13.40
N TYR A 59 55.74 -34.43 13.81
CA TYR A 59 54.60 -35.25 13.44
C TYR A 59 53.91 -35.80 14.68
N ASP A 60 52.63 -35.48 14.82
CA ASP A 60 51.69 -36.16 15.70
C ASP A 60 50.93 -37.23 14.91
N TYR A 61 50.03 -37.95 15.56
CA TYR A 61 49.16 -38.92 14.92
C TYR A 61 47.72 -38.81 15.43
N GLU A 62 46.80 -39.29 14.60
CA GLU A 62 45.39 -39.49 14.92
C GLU A 62 44.96 -40.89 14.48
N CYS A 63 44.26 -41.59 15.37
CA CYS A 63 43.63 -42.86 15.02
C CYS A 63 42.24 -42.60 14.43
N VAL A 64 41.87 -43.32 13.37
CA VAL A 64 40.51 -43.24 12.83
C VAL A 64 39.57 -44.02 13.74
N CYS A 65 38.67 -43.30 14.38
CA CYS A 65 37.70 -43.88 15.28
C CYS A 65 36.54 -44.55 14.53
N VAL A 66 35.92 -45.54 15.18
CA VAL A 66 34.64 -46.11 14.71
C VAL A 66 33.50 -45.09 14.84
N ASP A 67 32.36 -45.35 14.20
CA ASP A 67 31.20 -44.46 14.25
C ASP A 67 30.82 -44.09 15.70
N ASP A 68 30.44 -42.83 15.91
CA ASP A 68 30.13 -42.22 17.22
C ASP A 68 31.32 -42.01 18.18
N TYR A 69 32.57 -42.12 17.72
CA TYR A 69 33.79 -41.79 18.48
C TYR A 69 34.68 -40.76 17.77
N THR A 70 35.44 -39.97 18.52
CA THR A 70 36.40 -38.97 18.01
C THR A 70 37.74 -39.09 18.71
N PHE A 71 38.84 -38.82 18.02
CA PHE A 71 40.18 -38.98 18.59
C PHE A 71 40.55 -37.81 19.49
N ASN A 72 40.80 -38.09 20.76
CA ASN A 72 41.26 -37.08 21.69
C ASN A 72 42.80 -36.97 21.64
N HIS A 73 43.32 -35.89 21.07
CA HIS A 73 44.77 -35.67 20.91
C HIS A 73 45.55 -35.57 22.23
N THR A 74 44.90 -35.24 23.34
CA THR A 74 45.53 -35.19 24.67
C THR A 74 45.60 -36.57 25.32
N LEU A 75 44.53 -37.35 25.21
CA LEU A 75 44.44 -38.70 25.79
C LEU A 75 45.00 -39.79 24.88
N LYS A 76 45.25 -39.47 23.61
CA LYS A 76 45.71 -40.38 22.54
C LYS A 76 44.80 -41.61 22.38
N LYS A 77 43.48 -41.40 22.44
CA LYS A 77 42.44 -42.43 22.35
C LYS A 77 41.15 -41.89 21.71
N CYS A 78 40.40 -42.78 21.08
CA CYS A 78 39.05 -42.58 20.61
C CYS A 78 38.09 -42.52 21.81
N VAL A 79 37.48 -41.36 22.01
CA VAL A 79 36.48 -41.10 23.05
C VAL A 79 35.10 -40.98 22.41
N PRO A 80 34.01 -41.37 23.10
CA PRO A 80 32.66 -41.20 22.57
C PRO A 80 32.41 -39.75 22.17
N ILE A 81 31.82 -39.53 21.00
CA ILE A 81 31.26 -38.23 20.63
C ILE A 81 30.11 -37.99 21.60
N ARG A 82 30.32 -37.13 22.60
CA ARG A 82 29.19 -36.64 23.41
C ARG A 82 28.32 -35.79 22.49
N LYS A 83 27.25 -36.36 21.95
CA LYS A 83 26.22 -35.63 21.21
C LYS A 83 25.56 -34.69 22.21
N HIS A 84 26.06 -33.47 22.27
CA HIS A 84 25.41 -32.40 23.02
C HIS A 84 24.05 -32.17 22.37
N CYS A 85 23.04 -31.95 23.21
CA CYS A 85 21.73 -31.50 22.81
C CYS A 85 21.89 -30.16 22.06
N ASP A 86 21.97 -30.27 20.75
CA ASP A 86 22.17 -29.16 19.82
C ASP A 86 20.92 -29.01 18.95
N SER A 87 20.61 -27.79 18.56
CA SER A 87 19.41 -27.45 17.77
C SER A 87 19.43 -28.09 16.39
N SER A 88 20.60 -28.54 15.92
CA SER A 88 20.79 -29.24 14.65
C SER A 88 20.21 -30.66 14.63
N ILE A 89 19.95 -31.27 15.80
CA ILE A 89 19.47 -32.64 15.92
C ILE A 89 17.93 -32.72 15.82
N CYS A 90 17.23 -31.71 16.34
CA CYS A 90 15.78 -31.64 16.29
C CYS A 90 15.33 -30.85 15.06
N LEU A 91 14.80 -31.55 14.05
CA LEU A 91 14.35 -30.97 12.80
C LEU A 91 13.11 -30.07 12.99
N ASN A 92 12.80 -29.29 11.96
CA ASN A 92 11.59 -28.46 11.90
C ASN A 92 11.41 -27.52 13.10
N ASN A 93 12.51 -26.97 13.63
CA ASN A 93 12.55 -26.10 14.81
C ASN A 93 12.10 -26.80 16.10
N GLY A 94 12.34 -28.12 16.22
CA GLY A 94 12.19 -28.82 17.49
C GLY A 94 13.19 -28.31 18.53
N GLU A 95 12.76 -28.27 19.78
CA GLU A 95 13.61 -27.87 20.91
C GLU A 95 14.22 -29.13 21.54
N CYS A 96 15.53 -29.15 21.70
CA CYS A 96 16.22 -30.27 22.34
C CYS A 96 16.22 -30.07 23.87
N GLU A 97 15.80 -31.09 24.62
CA GLU A 97 15.80 -31.09 26.09
C GLU A 97 16.55 -32.32 26.63
N TYR A 98 17.44 -32.11 27.60
CA TYR A 98 18.11 -33.21 28.31
C TYR A 98 17.15 -33.91 29.26
N LEU A 99 17.18 -35.25 29.26
CA LEU A 99 16.41 -36.02 30.23
C LEU A 99 17.05 -35.95 31.62
N PRO A 100 16.26 -35.76 32.69
CA PRO A 100 16.71 -35.88 34.07
C PRO A 100 17.38 -37.23 34.30
N GLU A 101 18.42 -37.30 35.15
CA GLU A 101 19.17 -38.54 35.38
C GLU A 101 18.29 -39.70 35.86
N GLU A 102 17.22 -39.40 36.57
CA GLU A 102 16.23 -40.33 37.12
C GLU A 102 15.34 -40.97 36.03
N GLU A 103 15.19 -40.30 34.88
CA GLU A 103 14.33 -40.73 33.76
C GLU A 103 15.12 -41.42 32.64
N ARG A 104 16.45 -41.55 32.77
CA ARG A 104 17.33 -42.29 31.84
C ARG A 104 17.21 -43.81 32.02
N ILE A 105 16.00 -44.31 31.86
CA ILE A 105 15.66 -45.74 31.99
C ILE A 105 16.20 -46.53 30.78
N ILE A 106 16.38 -45.86 29.64
CA ILE A 106 16.90 -46.45 28.40
C ILE A 106 18.40 -46.12 28.28
N PRO A 107 19.29 -47.14 28.24
CA PRO A 107 20.70 -46.89 27.99
C PRO A 107 20.90 -46.23 26.61
N ASN A 108 21.71 -45.17 26.56
CA ASN A 108 22.10 -44.38 25.37
C ASN A 108 21.11 -43.30 24.88
N ILE A 109 20.10 -42.91 25.65
CA ILE A 109 19.25 -41.72 25.34
C ILE A 109 19.46 -40.65 26.41
N GLU A 110 20.16 -39.58 26.05
CA GLU A 110 20.51 -38.48 26.98
C GLU A 110 19.60 -37.24 26.83
N PHE A 111 18.90 -37.11 25.69
CA PHE A 111 18.04 -35.98 25.36
C PHE A 111 16.84 -36.42 24.51
N ILE A 112 15.83 -35.57 24.44
CA ILE A 112 14.61 -35.75 23.62
C ILE A 112 14.31 -34.47 22.83
N CYS A 113 13.71 -34.61 21.66
CA CYS A 113 13.20 -33.48 20.88
C CYS A 113 11.75 -33.17 21.24
N LYS A 114 11.51 -31.96 21.75
CA LYS A 114 10.17 -31.36 21.84
C LYS A 114 9.76 -30.84 20.47
N CYS A 115 8.96 -31.64 19.78
CA CYS A 115 8.50 -31.30 18.45
C CYS A 115 7.40 -30.21 18.46
N PRO A 116 7.43 -29.27 17.51
CA PRO A 116 6.32 -28.34 17.34
C PRO A 116 5.05 -29.11 16.95
N PRO A 117 3.85 -28.58 17.21
CA PRO A 117 2.61 -29.36 17.14
C PRO A 117 2.25 -29.91 15.75
N ALA A 118 2.80 -29.34 14.68
CA ALA A 118 2.63 -29.85 13.32
C ALA A 118 3.60 -31.01 12.97
N TRP A 119 4.48 -31.42 13.88
CA TRP A 119 5.53 -32.41 13.66
C TRP A 119 5.54 -33.47 14.77
N LYS A 120 6.09 -34.64 14.45
CA LYS A 120 6.26 -35.79 15.35
C LYS A 120 7.48 -36.61 14.89
N GLY A 121 7.79 -37.68 15.63
CA GLY A 121 8.99 -38.49 15.41
C GLY A 121 10.05 -38.21 16.48
N LEU A 122 11.14 -38.98 16.47
CA LEU A 122 12.19 -38.87 17.49
C LEU A 122 13.03 -37.59 17.33
N SER A 123 13.15 -37.12 16.09
CA SER A 123 13.86 -35.90 15.68
C SER A 123 12.93 -34.87 15.03
N CYS A 124 11.61 -35.02 15.18
CA CYS A 124 10.59 -34.17 14.55
C CYS A 124 10.56 -34.22 13.01
N GLU A 125 10.93 -35.37 12.45
CA GLU A 125 11.05 -35.64 11.01
C GLU A 125 9.70 -35.89 10.31
N GLU A 126 8.69 -36.32 11.05
CA GLU A 126 7.40 -36.72 10.48
C GLU A 126 6.33 -35.63 10.63
N PRO A 127 5.44 -35.45 9.64
CA PRO A 127 4.32 -34.53 9.76
C PRO A 127 3.26 -35.09 10.73
N ARG A 128 2.78 -34.22 11.63
CA ARG A 128 1.64 -34.45 12.51
C ARG A 128 0.46 -33.57 12.09
N ASN A 129 -0.75 -34.12 12.08
CA ASN A 129 -1.95 -33.35 11.76
C ASN A 129 -2.85 -33.25 13.00
N PRO A 130 -2.79 -32.14 13.77
CA PRO A 130 -3.62 -31.94 14.96
C PRO A 130 -5.13 -32.09 14.70
N CYS A 131 -5.59 -31.73 13.49
CA CYS A 131 -7.01 -31.79 13.12
C CYS A 131 -7.56 -33.21 13.00
N LEU A 132 -6.70 -34.22 12.80
CA LEU A 132 -7.11 -35.63 12.73
C LEU A 132 -7.03 -36.33 14.07
N GLU A 133 -6.17 -35.84 14.97
CA GLU A 133 -5.91 -36.46 16.27
C GLU A 133 -6.78 -35.90 17.38
N THR A 134 -7.20 -34.63 17.27
CA THR A 134 -7.98 -33.94 18.30
C THR A 134 -9.29 -33.40 17.71
N HIS A 135 -10.42 -33.83 18.25
CA HIS A 135 -11.74 -33.35 17.85
C HIS A 135 -12.07 -31.98 18.44
N GLY A 136 -12.82 -31.16 17.70
CA GLY A 136 -13.41 -29.92 18.20
C GLY A 136 -12.49 -28.69 18.24
N LEU A 137 -11.28 -28.77 17.68
CA LEU A 137 -10.31 -27.66 17.67
C LEU A 137 -10.84 -26.36 17.05
N CYS A 138 -11.72 -26.47 16.05
CA CYS A 138 -12.29 -25.33 15.31
C CYS A 138 -13.80 -25.16 15.54
N GLY A 139 -14.36 -25.78 16.58
CA GLY A 139 -15.79 -25.81 16.81
C GLY A 139 -16.55 -26.41 15.62
N GLN A 140 -17.42 -25.62 15.01
CA GLN A 140 -18.21 -26.02 13.83
C GLN A 140 -17.48 -25.81 12.48
N TYR A 141 -16.31 -25.17 12.50
CA TYR A 141 -15.60 -24.78 11.28
C TYR A 141 -14.50 -25.77 10.89
N SER A 142 -14.05 -25.68 9.65
CA SER A 142 -13.07 -26.60 9.10
C SER A 142 -11.67 -26.37 9.70
N CYS A 143 -11.01 -27.45 10.10
CA CYS A 143 -9.65 -27.44 10.64
C CYS A 143 -8.64 -27.86 9.58
N TYR A 144 -7.53 -27.15 9.47
CA TYR A 144 -6.43 -27.47 8.56
C TYR A 144 -5.10 -27.47 9.28
N ARG A 145 -4.25 -28.46 8.94
CA ARG A 145 -2.84 -28.47 9.38
C ARG A 145 -2.13 -27.21 8.86
N ASP A 146 -1.39 -26.56 9.75
CA ASP A 146 -0.63 -25.35 9.45
C ASP A 146 0.76 -25.43 10.10
N PRO A 147 1.78 -25.85 9.34
CA PRO A 147 3.15 -25.94 9.84
C PRO A 147 3.78 -24.59 10.19
N THR A 148 3.26 -23.49 9.64
CA THR A 148 3.78 -22.15 9.92
C THR A 148 3.31 -21.63 11.28
N ASN A 149 2.21 -22.19 11.81
CA ASN A 149 1.77 -21.91 13.16
C ASN A 149 2.55 -22.77 14.16
N SER A 150 3.71 -22.29 14.60
CA SER A 150 4.58 -23.03 15.54
C SER A 150 3.94 -23.31 16.91
N LYS A 151 2.87 -22.60 17.28
CA LYS A 151 2.21 -22.75 18.58
C LYS A 151 1.09 -23.79 18.59
N LEU A 152 0.36 -23.93 17.48
CA LEU A 152 -0.79 -24.84 17.39
C LEU A 152 -0.60 -25.94 16.34
N GLY A 153 0.16 -25.68 15.28
CA GLY A 153 0.34 -26.61 14.16
C GLY A 153 -0.90 -26.78 13.27
N TYR A 154 -1.95 -25.99 13.52
CA TYR A 154 -3.18 -25.95 12.75
C TYR A 154 -3.77 -24.54 12.72
N ARG A 155 -4.74 -24.33 11.83
CA ARG A 155 -5.59 -23.15 11.78
C ARG A 155 -7.03 -23.55 11.46
N CYS A 156 -7.96 -22.69 11.84
CA CYS A 156 -9.36 -22.83 11.49
C CYS A 156 -9.67 -21.96 10.28
N GLN A 157 -10.41 -22.54 9.32
CA GLN A 157 -10.93 -21.79 8.19
C GLN A 157 -12.23 -21.12 8.60
N CYS A 158 -12.15 -19.80 8.79
CA CYS A 158 -13.33 -19.01 9.06
C CYS A 158 -14.13 -18.77 7.77
N PRO A 159 -15.47 -18.81 7.84
CA PRO A 159 -16.32 -18.41 6.72
C PRO A 159 -16.20 -16.91 6.45
N ILE A 160 -16.76 -16.45 5.32
CA ILE A 160 -16.81 -15.04 4.97
C ILE A 160 -17.52 -14.26 6.08
N GLY A 161 -16.98 -13.10 6.46
CA GLY A 161 -17.47 -12.28 7.58
C GLY A 161 -16.96 -12.72 8.96
N PHE A 162 -16.08 -13.73 9.03
CA PHE A 162 -15.46 -14.14 10.29
C PHE A 162 -13.94 -14.15 10.19
N LYS A 163 -13.26 -13.86 11.30
CA LYS A 163 -11.80 -14.00 11.42
C LYS A 163 -11.42 -14.74 12.68
N ALA A 164 -10.25 -15.38 12.67
CA ALA A 164 -9.67 -15.94 13.87
C ALA A 164 -9.30 -14.81 14.84
N ILE A 165 -9.55 -15.01 16.14
CA ILE A 165 -9.16 -14.03 17.18
C ILE A 165 -7.65 -13.78 17.13
N SER A 166 -6.85 -14.84 17.00
CA SER A 166 -5.41 -14.74 16.82
C SER A 166 -4.81 -16.07 16.32
N THR A 167 -3.50 -16.09 16.07
CA THR A 167 -2.77 -17.33 15.74
C THR A 167 -2.73 -18.33 16.89
N THR A 168 -2.99 -17.90 18.13
CA THR A 168 -3.07 -18.77 19.31
C THR A 168 -4.48 -19.09 19.75
N ASN A 169 -5.46 -18.35 19.24
CA ASN A 169 -6.87 -18.61 19.45
C ASN A 169 -7.59 -18.58 18.09
N PRO A 170 -7.68 -19.75 17.41
CA PRO A 170 -8.19 -19.82 16.06
C PRO A 170 -9.74 -19.84 16.01
N GLN A 171 -10.41 -19.53 17.12
CA GLN A 171 -11.87 -19.37 17.13
C GLN A 171 -12.28 -18.25 16.19
N CYS A 172 -13.24 -18.55 15.32
CA CYS A 172 -13.79 -17.61 14.36
C CYS A 172 -14.83 -16.72 15.03
N VAL A 173 -14.59 -15.41 15.00
CA VAL A 173 -15.50 -14.38 15.51
C VAL A 173 -15.99 -13.50 14.37
N ASN A 174 -17.22 -13.00 14.49
CA ASN A 174 -17.78 -12.07 13.52
C ASN A 174 -16.87 -10.85 13.42
N ILE A 175 -16.56 -10.42 12.21
CA ILE A 175 -15.84 -9.17 11.97
C ILE A 175 -16.85 -8.05 11.86
N ASN A 176 -16.44 -6.83 12.20
CA ASN A 176 -17.24 -5.66 11.86
C ASN A 176 -16.64 -5.07 10.58
N GLU A 177 -17.17 -5.47 9.43
CA GLU A 177 -16.68 -5.03 8.14
C GLU A 177 -16.72 -3.50 8.03
N CYS A 178 -17.77 -2.87 8.55
CA CYS A 178 -17.95 -1.41 8.51
C CYS A 178 -16.82 -0.64 9.21
N LEU A 179 -16.11 -1.25 10.17
CA LEU A 179 -14.99 -0.66 10.88
C LEU A 179 -13.62 -1.19 10.43
N GLU A 180 -13.56 -2.40 9.88
CA GLU A 180 -12.30 -3.01 9.48
C GLU A 180 -11.79 -2.48 8.12
N TYR A 181 -12.71 -2.15 7.22
CA TYR A 181 -12.39 -1.59 5.91
C TYR A 181 -12.65 -0.07 5.90
N THR A 182 -11.84 0.68 6.66
CA THR A 182 -12.02 2.13 6.84
C THR A 182 -11.70 2.98 5.60
N ASN A 183 -11.05 2.43 4.58
CA ASN A 183 -10.43 3.24 3.53
C ASN A 183 -11.00 3.10 2.12
N ASP A 184 -11.98 2.24 1.84
CA ASP A 184 -12.69 2.24 0.55
C ASP A 184 -14.10 1.62 0.69
N ASP A 185 -15.10 2.49 0.77
CA ASP A 185 -16.33 2.34 -0.03
C ASP A 185 -17.10 1.01 0.10
N ILE A 186 -17.19 0.39 1.29
CA ILE A 186 -18.07 -0.79 1.50
C ILE A 186 -19.47 -0.50 0.97
N CYS A 187 -20.05 0.63 1.39
CA CYS A 187 -21.28 1.15 0.85
C CYS A 187 -20.96 2.37 -0.02
N LEU A 188 -21.11 2.20 -1.32
CA LEU A 188 -20.83 3.22 -2.33
C LEU A 188 -21.88 4.33 -2.29
N ASN A 189 -21.57 5.46 -2.94
CA ASN A 189 -22.52 6.54 -3.22
C ASN A 189 -23.22 7.11 -1.96
N GLY A 190 -22.49 7.15 -0.84
CA GLY A 190 -23.01 7.64 0.44
C GLY A 190 -23.96 6.67 1.15
N GLY A 191 -23.90 5.38 0.83
CA GLY A 191 -24.63 4.34 1.57
C GLY A 191 -24.13 4.22 3.02
N ILE A 192 -25.05 3.88 3.92
CA ILE A 192 -24.74 3.66 5.34
C ILE A 192 -24.50 2.16 5.56
N CYS A 193 -23.33 1.81 6.11
CA CYS A 193 -22.98 0.43 6.45
C CYS A 193 -23.55 0.05 7.82
N ILE A 194 -24.16 -1.13 7.90
CA ILE A 194 -24.62 -1.77 9.13
C ILE A 194 -24.01 -3.16 9.23
N ASP A 195 -23.26 -3.40 10.30
CA ASP A 195 -22.71 -4.71 10.65
C ASP A 195 -23.83 -5.70 10.98
N LYS A 196 -23.73 -6.92 10.44
CA LYS A 196 -24.71 -8.00 10.55
C LYS A 196 -24.00 -9.31 10.76
N GLU A 197 -24.54 -10.18 11.60
CA GLU A 197 -24.02 -11.54 11.70
C GLU A 197 -24.24 -12.28 10.36
N PRO A 198 -23.20 -12.86 9.74
CA PRO A 198 -23.33 -13.60 8.51
C PRO A 198 -24.14 -14.87 8.76
N TYR A 199 -25.21 -15.07 7.99
CA TYR A 199 -25.98 -16.31 8.03
C TYR A 199 -25.83 -17.07 6.71
N SER A 200 -25.94 -18.41 6.82
CA SER A 200 -26.02 -19.29 5.65
C SER A 200 -27.49 -19.60 5.38
N THR A 201 -27.96 -19.28 4.18
CA THR A 201 -29.24 -19.81 3.67
C THR A 201 -28.94 -20.87 2.62
N ILE A 202 -29.67 -21.98 2.69
CA ILE A 202 -29.62 -23.04 1.69
C ILE A 202 -30.84 -22.84 0.80
N GLU A 203 -30.69 -22.09 -0.28
CA GLU A 203 -31.69 -22.05 -1.35
C GLU A 203 -31.18 -22.85 -2.55
N HIS A 204 -32.02 -23.76 -3.06
CA HIS A 204 -31.71 -24.58 -4.25
C HIS A 204 -30.40 -25.39 -4.20
N GLY A 205 -29.91 -25.75 -3.02
CA GLY A 205 -28.65 -26.49 -2.88
C GLY A 205 -27.39 -25.65 -3.11
N VAL A 206 -27.56 -24.32 -3.20
CA VAL A 206 -26.47 -23.34 -3.22
C VAL A 206 -26.47 -22.64 -1.87
N THR A 207 -25.36 -22.72 -1.14
CA THR A 207 -25.15 -21.91 0.06
C THR A 207 -24.78 -20.49 -0.38
N GLU A 208 -25.78 -19.61 -0.48
CA GLU A 208 -25.48 -18.18 -0.61
C GLU A 208 -25.07 -17.67 0.77
N VAL A 209 -23.77 -17.39 0.89
CA VAL A 209 -23.21 -16.75 2.08
C VAL A 209 -23.56 -15.28 1.99
N THR A 210 -24.50 -14.85 2.84
CA THR A 210 -24.75 -13.42 2.99
C THR A 210 -23.53 -12.73 3.58
N TYR A 211 -23.25 -11.54 3.09
CA TYR A 211 -22.14 -10.71 3.57
C TYR A 211 -22.47 -10.28 5.00
N GLY A 212 -21.47 -10.22 5.89
CA GLY A 212 -21.63 -9.79 7.30
C GLY A 212 -21.99 -8.31 7.47
N PHE A 213 -22.52 -7.68 6.43
CA PHE A 213 -22.95 -6.30 6.48
C PHE A 213 -24.12 -6.06 5.52
N GLN A 214 -24.83 -4.99 5.78
CA GLN A 214 -25.91 -4.48 4.94
C GLN A 214 -25.69 -2.99 4.66
N CYS A 215 -25.78 -2.61 3.39
CA CYS A 215 -25.78 -1.22 2.99
C CYS A 215 -27.21 -0.67 2.87
N ILE A 216 -27.49 0.44 3.57
CA ILE A 216 -28.68 1.24 3.34
C ILE A 216 -28.35 2.30 2.29
N CYS A 217 -28.91 2.13 1.10
CA CYS A 217 -28.67 3.02 -0.01
C CYS A 217 -29.48 4.32 0.11
N GLN A 218 -28.78 5.44 -0.08
CA GLN A 218 -29.39 6.75 -0.11
C GLN A 218 -29.73 7.16 -1.54
N ASN A 219 -30.53 8.21 -1.69
CA ASN A 219 -30.72 8.89 -2.98
C ASN A 219 -31.29 8.00 -4.11
N GLY A 220 -31.93 6.86 -3.79
CA GLY A 220 -32.49 5.92 -4.76
C GLY A 220 -31.47 4.99 -5.42
N TYR A 221 -30.22 4.97 -4.95
CA TYR A 221 -29.27 3.92 -5.34
C TYR A 221 -29.76 2.54 -4.89
N SER A 222 -29.33 1.51 -5.59
CA SER A 222 -29.69 0.12 -5.30
C SER A 222 -28.49 -0.81 -5.53
N GLY A 223 -28.65 -2.10 -5.25
CA GLY A 223 -27.54 -3.04 -5.21
C GLY A 223 -27.04 -3.31 -3.80
N GLN A 224 -26.15 -4.28 -3.68
CA GLN A 224 -25.69 -4.75 -2.38
C GLN A 224 -24.79 -3.75 -1.66
N ARG A 225 -24.03 -2.98 -2.45
CA ARG A 225 -23.11 -1.93 -2.02
C ARG A 225 -23.56 -0.57 -2.53
N CYS A 226 -24.81 -0.42 -2.98
CA CYS A 226 -25.34 0.82 -3.57
C CYS A 226 -24.64 1.25 -4.88
N GLU A 227 -24.17 0.27 -5.65
CA GLU A 227 -23.48 0.43 -6.92
C GLU A 227 -24.41 0.83 -8.08
N HIS A 228 -25.69 0.44 -8.02
CA HIS A 228 -26.63 0.71 -9.08
C HIS A 228 -27.20 2.12 -8.95
N ARG A 229 -26.92 2.94 -9.96
CA ARG A 229 -27.45 4.30 -10.06
C ARG A 229 -28.99 4.27 -10.17
N PRO A 230 -29.71 5.16 -9.47
CA PRO A 230 -31.13 5.34 -9.69
C PRO A 230 -31.44 5.63 -11.17
N PRO A 231 -32.62 5.23 -11.67
CA PRO A 231 -33.10 5.69 -12.96
C PRO A 231 -33.05 7.22 -13.04
N PRO A 232 -32.71 7.80 -14.20
CA PRO A 232 -32.76 9.24 -14.39
C PRO A 232 -34.18 9.73 -14.09
N LEU A 233 -34.29 10.78 -13.28
CA LEU A 233 -35.60 11.38 -13.03
C LEU A 233 -36.08 12.08 -14.29
N GLU A 234 -37.31 11.80 -14.66
CA GLU A 234 -37.96 12.47 -15.78
C GLU A 234 -38.53 13.81 -15.33
N TRP A 235 -38.45 14.79 -16.22
CA TRP A 235 -39.15 16.04 -16.03
C TRP A 235 -40.65 15.82 -16.12
N THR A 236 -41.43 16.59 -15.36
CA THR A 236 -42.87 16.71 -15.64
C THR A 236 -43.08 17.26 -17.05
N ILE A 237 -44.29 17.10 -17.56
CA ILE A 237 -44.72 17.84 -18.74
C ILE A 237 -44.48 19.34 -18.55
N TRP A 238 -44.13 20.02 -19.64
CA TRP A 238 -43.99 21.46 -19.63
C TRP A 238 -45.32 22.14 -19.31
N SER A 239 -45.27 23.24 -18.57
CA SER A 239 -46.39 24.16 -18.41
C SER A 239 -46.79 24.76 -19.76
N ALA A 240 -47.97 25.37 -19.80
CA ALA A 240 -48.28 26.33 -20.83
C ALA A 240 -47.22 27.46 -20.86
N TRP A 241 -47.01 28.05 -22.03
CA TRP A 241 -46.21 29.27 -22.16
C TRP A 241 -46.89 30.42 -21.42
N THR A 242 -46.11 31.28 -20.79
CA THR A 242 -46.59 32.55 -20.24
C THR A 242 -47.05 33.48 -21.36
N ASP A 243 -47.82 34.50 -21.01
CA ASP A 243 -48.03 35.62 -21.91
C ASP A 243 -46.71 36.23 -22.39
N CYS A 244 -46.76 36.85 -23.57
CA CYS A 244 -45.61 37.54 -24.12
C CYS A 244 -45.20 38.71 -23.21
N SER A 245 -43.90 38.86 -22.97
CA SER A 245 -43.35 39.91 -22.11
C SER A 245 -43.66 41.34 -22.59
N VAL A 246 -44.07 41.48 -23.86
CA VAL A 246 -44.40 42.76 -24.48
C VAL A 246 -45.81 42.74 -25.04
N LYS A 247 -46.47 43.90 -25.05
CA LYS A 247 -47.75 44.10 -25.73
C LYS A 247 -47.57 44.49 -27.20
N CYS A 248 -46.43 45.08 -27.56
CA CYS A 248 -46.06 45.43 -28.93
C CYS A 248 -44.67 44.91 -29.30
N GLY A 249 -44.44 44.60 -30.58
CA GLY A 249 -43.16 44.15 -31.10
C GLY A 249 -42.80 42.71 -30.68
N ILE A 250 -41.50 42.41 -30.70
CA ILE A 250 -40.97 41.08 -30.34
C ILE A 250 -40.61 41.08 -28.85
N GLY A 251 -41.10 40.07 -28.13
CA GLY A 251 -40.76 39.80 -26.73
C GLY A 251 -40.41 38.35 -26.50
N VAL A 252 -40.48 37.93 -25.23
CA VAL A 252 -40.22 36.54 -24.82
C VAL A 252 -41.36 36.00 -23.98
N HIS A 253 -41.66 34.72 -24.17
CA HIS A 253 -42.48 33.94 -23.24
C HIS A 253 -41.64 32.82 -22.64
N LYS A 254 -42.07 32.34 -21.47
CA LYS A 254 -41.38 31.30 -20.72
C LYS A 254 -42.32 30.14 -20.47
N ARG A 255 -41.78 28.93 -20.39
CA ARG A 255 -42.50 27.78 -19.82
C ARG A 255 -41.60 27.06 -18.84
N PHE A 256 -42.23 26.38 -17.90
CA PHE A 256 -41.59 25.78 -16.75
C PHE A 256 -41.91 24.30 -16.69
N ARG A 257 -41.00 23.51 -16.13
CA ARG A 257 -41.21 22.10 -15.80
C ARG A 257 -40.59 21.84 -14.44
N ASN A 258 -41.17 20.91 -13.69
CA ASN A 258 -40.65 20.53 -12.39
C ASN A 258 -40.02 19.14 -12.46
N CYS A 259 -39.10 18.88 -11.55
CA CYS A 259 -38.53 17.56 -11.33
C CYS A 259 -39.08 17.04 -10.01
N SER A 260 -39.42 15.75 -9.95
CA SER A 260 -39.94 15.13 -8.73
C SER A 260 -38.97 15.23 -7.54
N LEU A 261 -37.66 15.35 -7.81
CA LEU A 261 -36.66 15.77 -6.82
C LEU A 261 -35.83 16.94 -7.39
N PRO A 262 -35.71 18.07 -6.68
CA PRO A 262 -34.95 19.22 -7.17
C PRO A 262 -33.48 18.86 -7.46
N ASN A 263 -32.91 19.43 -8.54
CA ASN A 263 -31.51 19.28 -8.99
C ASN A 263 -31.06 17.88 -9.48
N ARG A 264 -31.99 16.95 -9.70
CA ARG A 264 -31.68 15.57 -10.15
C ARG A 264 -32.04 15.27 -11.62
N CYS A 265 -32.86 16.12 -12.25
CA CYS A 265 -33.18 16.00 -13.68
C CYS A 265 -32.15 16.77 -14.53
N ILE A 266 -31.75 16.19 -15.67
CA ILE A 266 -30.75 16.79 -16.58
C ILE A 266 -31.42 17.85 -17.47
N GLY A 267 -30.88 19.07 -17.50
CA GLY A 267 -31.36 20.20 -18.32
C GLY A 267 -32.01 21.34 -17.49
N SER A 268 -32.46 22.40 -18.16
CA SER A 268 -33.06 23.57 -17.46
C SER A 268 -34.53 23.31 -17.07
N TYR A 269 -34.95 23.82 -15.91
CA TYR A 269 -36.36 23.85 -15.49
C TYR A 269 -37.18 24.95 -16.20
N VAL A 270 -36.49 25.89 -16.88
CA VAL A 270 -37.05 26.99 -17.66
C VAL A 270 -36.66 26.87 -19.12
N GLN A 271 -37.64 27.05 -20.00
CA GLN A 271 -37.40 27.33 -21.41
C GLN A 271 -37.94 28.71 -21.76
N VAL A 272 -37.19 29.45 -22.57
CA VAL A 272 -37.55 30.77 -23.07
C VAL A 272 -37.68 30.67 -24.59
N SER A 273 -38.69 31.32 -25.17
CA SER A 273 -38.84 31.41 -26.61
C SER A 273 -39.33 32.81 -27.00
N LYS A 274 -39.15 33.19 -28.26
CA LYS A 274 -39.61 34.49 -28.76
C LYS A 274 -41.12 34.44 -28.94
N CYS A 275 -41.76 35.59 -28.75
CA CYS A 275 -43.18 35.79 -29.00
C CYS A 275 -43.41 37.15 -29.64
N GLN A 276 -44.52 37.28 -30.35
CA GLN A 276 -45.00 38.56 -30.85
C GLN A 276 -46.00 39.12 -29.84
N GLY A 277 -45.86 40.38 -29.47
CA GLY A 277 -46.92 41.11 -28.79
C GLY A 277 -48.16 41.22 -29.67
N HIS A 278 -49.31 41.53 -29.07
CA HIS A 278 -50.57 41.73 -29.80
C HIS A 278 -50.48 42.81 -30.87
N ILE A 279 -49.57 43.77 -30.72
CA ILE A 279 -49.30 44.84 -31.67
C ILE A 279 -47.97 44.57 -32.38
N LEU A 280 -47.93 44.60 -33.71
CA LEU A 280 -46.73 44.27 -34.49
C LEU A 280 -45.61 45.32 -34.41
N PHE A 281 -45.96 46.60 -34.30
CA PHE A 281 -45.01 47.71 -34.32
C PHE A 281 -45.21 48.62 -33.10
N CYS A 282 -44.13 48.94 -32.40
CA CYS A 282 -44.16 49.95 -31.34
C CYS A 282 -43.82 51.31 -31.96
N GLU A 283 -44.83 52.12 -32.26
CA GLU A 283 -44.62 53.51 -32.70
C GLU A 283 -44.31 54.40 -31.49
N ASN A 284 -43.23 55.16 -31.58
CA ASN A 284 -42.90 56.22 -30.64
C ASN A 284 -43.53 57.52 -31.16
N GLU A 285 -44.83 57.73 -30.97
CA GLU A 285 -45.41 59.07 -30.90
C GLU A 285 -46.83 58.96 -30.31
N GLY A 286 -47.12 59.81 -29.33
CA GLY A 286 -48.20 59.59 -28.38
C GLY A 286 -49.62 59.67 -28.96
N ILE A 287 -50.54 58.90 -28.38
CA ILE A 287 -51.77 59.39 -27.72
C ILE A 287 -52.42 58.24 -26.92
N ASN A 288 -52.73 58.58 -25.67
CA ASN A 288 -53.71 58.12 -24.68
C ASN A 288 -54.41 56.75 -24.74
N GLU A 289 -54.37 56.15 -23.56
CA GLU A 289 -55.25 55.16 -22.91
C GLU A 289 -55.02 53.66 -23.19
N VAL A 290 -54.61 52.99 -22.11
CA VAL A 290 -54.54 51.54 -21.84
C VAL A 290 -53.30 50.78 -22.33
N ILE A 291 -52.11 51.29 -22.04
CA ILE A 291 -50.95 50.42 -21.74
C ILE A 291 -50.31 50.91 -20.44
N GLN A 292 -50.89 50.49 -19.30
CA GLN A 292 -50.24 50.67 -18.00
C GLN A 292 -48.96 49.82 -17.98
N SER A 293 -47.84 50.54 -17.95
CA SER A 293 -46.58 50.23 -17.27
C SER A 293 -46.17 48.76 -17.19
N GLY A 294 -45.18 48.39 -18.00
CA GLY A 294 -44.44 47.13 -17.85
C GLY A 294 -43.42 46.86 -18.96
N SER A 295 -43.49 47.56 -20.09
CA SER A 295 -42.62 47.31 -21.24
C SER A 295 -41.44 48.27 -21.29
N ASN A 296 -40.35 47.94 -20.58
CA ASN A 296 -39.04 48.47 -20.98
C ASN A 296 -38.65 47.80 -22.30
N ILE A 297 -38.63 48.60 -23.35
CA ILE A 297 -38.28 48.20 -24.72
C ILE A 297 -36.80 47.82 -24.74
N ILE A 298 -36.46 46.56 -25.00
CA ILE A 298 -35.10 46.19 -25.40
C ILE A 298 -34.97 46.53 -26.90
N LYS A 299 -34.67 47.78 -27.23
CA LYS A 299 -34.26 48.15 -28.59
C LYS A 299 -32.81 47.71 -28.78
N SER A 300 -32.61 46.47 -29.19
CA SER A 300 -31.30 45.97 -29.63
C SER A 300 -31.16 46.24 -31.13
N TRP A 301 -30.38 47.25 -31.50
CA TRP A 301 -30.10 47.61 -32.90
C TRP A 301 -28.83 46.96 -33.45
N TYR A 302 -28.39 45.81 -32.91
CA TYR A 302 -27.19 45.10 -33.42
C TYR A 302 -27.26 43.57 -33.41
N THR A 303 -28.43 42.97 -33.47
CA THR A 303 -28.51 41.50 -33.56
C THR A 303 -29.59 41.14 -34.56
N GLU A 304 -29.19 40.50 -35.66
CA GLU A 304 -30.12 39.90 -36.61
C GLU A 304 -30.76 38.67 -35.96
N TRP A 305 -31.89 38.86 -35.27
CA TRP A 305 -32.64 37.75 -34.69
C TRP A 305 -33.68 37.25 -35.69
N TYR A 306 -33.47 36.06 -36.25
CA TYR A 306 -34.45 35.40 -37.12
C TYR A 306 -35.56 34.73 -36.28
N LEU A 307 -36.81 34.72 -36.80
CA LEU A 307 -38.02 34.29 -36.08
C LEU A 307 -38.07 32.78 -35.75
N HIS A 308 -37.02 32.01 -36.07
CA HIS A 308 -37.02 30.53 -36.09
C HIS A 308 -36.04 29.87 -35.11
N GLU A 309 -35.44 30.63 -34.18
CA GLU A 309 -34.46 30.07 -33.24
C GLU A 309 -35.03 29.93 -31.81
N ASN A 310 -35.00 28.69 -31.30
CA ASN A 310 -35.36 28.34 -29.92
C ASN A 310 -34.08 28.24 -29.08
N TYR A 311 -33.83 29.20 -28.20
CA TYR A 311 -32.67 29.14 -27.31
C TYR A 311 -33.03 28.48 -25.98
N SER A 312 -32.19 27.55 -25.55
CA SER A 312 -32.22 27.07 -24.18
C SER A 312 -31.40 28.04 -23.32
N PHE A 313 -31.72 28.18 -22.02
CA PHE A 313 -30.97 29.09 -21.12
C PHE A 313 -29.48 28.70 -20.97
N ASN A 314 -29.03 27.62 -21.61
CA ASN A 314 -27.64 27.19 -21.63
C ASN A 314 -26.84 27.78 -22.81
N ASP A 315 -27.49 28.47 -23.74
CA ASP A 315 -26.80 29.10 -24.87
C ASP A 315 -26.34 30.51 -24.47
N THR A 316 -25.02 30.64 -24.42
CA THR A 316 -24.18 31.77 -24.01
C THR A 316 -24.48 33.09 -24.75
N TYR A 317 -25.63 33.72 -24.48
CA TYR A 317 -26.03 35.02 -25.07
C TYR A 317 -25.92 36.19 -24.09
N TYR A 318 -24.80 36.26 -23.38
CA TYR A 318 -24.19 37.51 -22.99
C TYR A 318 -22.79 37.46 -23.57
N HIS A 319 -22.53 38.00 -24.76
CA HIS A 319 -21.24 38.62 -25.07
C HIS A 319 -21.33 39.54 -26.29
N SER A 320 -20.89 40.78 -26.04
CA SER A 320 -20.49 41.84 -26.98
C SER A 320 -21.59 42.70 -27.61
N ASN A 321 -21.51 44.03 -27.67
CA ASN A 321 -20.79 45.08 -26.93
C ASN A 321 -21.29 46.39 -27.55
N LEU A 322 -21.48 47.46 -26.77
CA LEU A 322 -20.85 48.75 -27.05
C LEU A 322 -21.08 49.76 -25.91
N HIS A 323 -19.94 50.10 -25.33
CA HIS A 323 -19.63 51.09 -24.33
C HIS A 323 -20.12 52.52 -24.65
N MET A 324 -20.63 53.23 -23.64
CA MET A 324 -20.05 54.43 -22.97
C MET A 324 -21.10 54.92 -21.95
N ASN A 325 -20.87 55.03 -20.63
CA ASN A 325 -19.66 55.24 -19.83
C ASN A 325 -19.35 54.05 -18.90
N GLN A 326 -18.11 53.68 -18.59
CA GLN A 326 -16.73 54.01 -19.01
C GLN A 326 -15.88 52.96 -18.25
N ASN A 327 -14.96 52.17 -18.79
CA ASN A 327 -14.23 52.19 -20.04
C ASN A 327 -13.69 50.77 -20.31
N THR A 328 -13.90 50.26 -21.54
CA THR A 328 -12.96 49.52 -22.43
C THR A 328 -12.20 48.31 -21.86
N PHE A 329 -12.12 47.10 -22.42
CA PHE A 329 -12.01 46.62 -23.81
C PHE A 329 -11.80 45.08 -23.64
N TYR A 330 -12.43 44.13 -24.33
CA TYR A 330 -11.88 43.42 -25.50
C TYR A 330 -12.81 42.24 -25.87
N SER A 331 -13.18 42.13 -27.16
CA SER A 331 -13.24 40.83 -27.82
C SER A 331 -11.82 40.46 -28.24
N THR A 332 -11.43 39.22 -28.00
CA THR A 332 -10.47 38.47 -28.83
C THR A 332 -9.27 39.26 -29.37
N HIS A 333 -8.31 39.56 -28.50
CA HIS A 333 -6.91 39.20 -28.65
C HIS A 333 -6.13 39.80 -27.49
N LEU A 334 -5.36 38.96 -26.80
CA LEU A 334 -4.11 39.35 -26.14
C LEU A 334 -4.23 40.35 -24.97
N HIS A 335 -4.14 39.85 -23.72
CA HIS A 335 -3.08 40.21 -22.76
C HIS A 335 -3.46 39.80 -21.33
N VAL A 336 -2.82 38.73 -20.84
CA VAL A 336 -2.15 38.62 -19.53
C VAL A 336 -2.59 39.66 -18.47
N SER A 337 -3.69 39.39 -17.75
CA SER A 337 -4.11 40.04 -16.50
C SER A 337 -5.49 39.47 -16.17
N ASN A 338 -5.72 38.60 -15.19
CA ASN A 338 -5.32 38.70 -13.80
C ASN A 338 -5.28 37.26 -13.22
N MET A 339 -4.10 36.62 -13.28
CA MET A 339 -3.88 35.26 -12.75
C MET A 339 -4.30 35.14 -11.28
N ILE A 340 -4.24 36.23 -10.51
CA ILE A 340 -4.60 36.27 -9.09
C ILE A 340 -6.11 36.13 -8.90
N GLY A 341 -6.94 36.76 -9.73
CA GLY A 341 -8.39 36.65 -9.65
C GLY A 341 -8.88 35.23 -9.94
N ILE A 342 -8.29 34.60 -10.95
CA ILE A 342 -8.55 33.20 -11.27
C ILE A 342 -8.15 32.33 -10.07
N VAL A 343 -6.90 32.43 -9.59
CA VAL A 343 -6.41 31.62 -8.46
C VAL A 343 -7.28 31.78 -7.20
N LEU A 344 -7.78 32.98 -6.89
CA LEU A 344 -8.69 33.21 -5.75
C LEU A 344 -10.06 32.54 -5.93
N GLU A 345 -10.59 32.52 -7.15
CA GLU A 345 -11.85 31.84 -7.48
C GLU A 345 -11.69 30.30 -7.41
N TRP A 346 -10.54 29.76 -7.81
CA TRP A 346 -10.20 28.34 -7.64
C TRP A 346 -9.96 27.96 -6.18
N ILE A 347 -9.30 28.81 -5.38
CA ILE A 347 -9.09 28.54 -3.93
C ILE A 347 -10.43 28.47 -3.21
N THR A 348 -11.32 29.43 -3.46
CA THR A 348 -12.64 29.49 -2.81
C THR A 348 -13.54 28.33 -3.20
N THR A 349 -13.53 27.92 -4.47
CA THR A 349 -14.27 26.73 -4.92
C THR A 349 -13.71 25.44 -4.33
N ILE A 350 -12.39 25.26 -4.28
CA ILE A 350 -11.73 24.06 -3.70
C ILE A 350 -11.98 23.96 -2.17
N GLN A 351 -11.97 25.09 -1.45
CA GLN A 351 -12.26 25.12 -0.02
C GLN A 351 -13.71 24.78 0.32
N LEU A 352 -14.66 25.07 -0.56
CA LEU A 352 -16.08 24.76 -0.35
C LEU A 352 -16.43 23.29 -0.67
N THR A 353 -15.58 22.58 -1.42
CA THR A 353 -15.87 21.22 -1.90
C THR A 353 -15.30 20.08 -1.04
N TYR A 354 -14.39 20.36 -0.08
CA TYR A 354 -13.69 19.30 0.66
C TYR A 354 -13.57 19.59 2.17
N GLN A 355 -13.61 18.53 3.00
CA GLN A 355 -13.33 18.60 4.45
C GLN A 355 -11.82 18.40 4.67
N TRP A 356 -11.06 19.50 4.71
CA TRP A 356 -9.60 19.48 4.80
C TRP A 356 -9.10 19.19 6.23
N THR A 357 -8.08 18.34 6.37
CA THR A 357 -7.29 18.28 7.61
C THR A 357 -6.32 19.47 7.71
N ILE A 358 -5.89 19.86 8.91
CA ILE A 358 -4.99 21.01 9.13
C ILE A 358 -3.66 20.83 8.36
N THR A 359 -3.16 19.60 8.29
CA THR A 359 -1.93 19.25 7.55
C THR A 359 -2.07 19.46 6.05
N GLU A 360 -3.19 19.08 5.45
CA GLU A 360 -3.43 19.24 4.01
C GLU A 360 -3.62 20.73 3.65
N LEU A 361 -4.25 21.50 4.53
CA LEU A 361 -4.43 22.95 4.35
C LEU A 361 -3.07 23.67 4.31
N ILE A 362 -2.14 23.30 5.19
CA ILE A 362 -0.79 23.88 5.23
C ILE A 362 -0.03 23.58 3.93
N VAL A 363 -0.10 22.33 3.45
CA VAL A 363 0.55 21.93 2.18
C VAL A 363 -0.04 22.71 1.00
N PHE A 364 -1.36 22.85 0.94
CA PHE A 364 -2.02 23.60 -0.12
C PHE A 364 -1.58 25.08 -0.16
N TYR A 365 -1.57 25.77 0.99
CA TYR A 365 -1.15 27.17 1.05
C TYR A 365 0.34 27.38 0.74
N THR A 366 1.22 26.45 1.15
CA THR A 366 2.66 26.54 0.82
C THR A 366 2.93 26.43 -0.69
N ILE A 367 2.20 25.56 -1.40
CA ILE A 367 2.31 25.42 -2.86
C ILE A 367 1.84 26.69 -3.57
N ILE A 368 0.72 27.28 -3.15
CA ILE A 368 0.20 28.52 -3.75
C ILE A 368 1.16 29.69 -3.56
N MET A 369 1.75 29.82 -2.36
CA MET A 369 2.75 30.85 -2.09
C MET A 369 4.00 30.69 -2.97
N MET A 370 4.45 29.45 -3.21
CA MET A 370 5.57 29.19 -4.14
C MET A 370 5.23 29.61 -5.58
N ILE A 371 4.04 29.28 -6.06
CA ILE A 371 3.58 29.62 -7.42
C ILE A 371 3.48 31.14 -7.62
N LEU A 372 3.09 31.90 -6.59
CA LEU A 372 2.98 33.35 -6.67
C LEU A 372 4.35 34.06 -6.54
N ILE A 373 5.25 33.57 -5.70
CA ILE A 373 6.52 34.23 -5.38
C ILE A 373 7.61 33.96 -6.43
N LEU A 374 7.68 32.74 -6.98
CA LEU A 374 8.66 32.36 -8.00
C LEU A 374 8.67 33.28 -9.25
N PRO A 375 7.55 33.56 -9.92
CA PRO A 375 7.53 34.41 -11.10
C PRO A 375 7.90 35.87 -10.77
N ILE A 376 7.51 36.37 -9.60
CA ILE A 376 7.89 37.72 -9.13
C ILE A 376 9.40 37.81 -8.93
N TYR A 377 9.99 36.78 -8.32
CA TYR A 377 11.44 36.69 -8.12
C TYR A 377 12.21 36.69 -9.45
N PHE A 378 11.75 35.93 -10.45
CA PHE A 378 12.34 35.94 -11.80
C PHE A 378 12.22 37.30 -12.49
N MET A 379 11.07 37.97 -12.36
CA MET A 379 10.87 39.31 -12.92
C MET A 379 11.82 40.34 -12.28
N ILE A 380 12.04 40.26 -10.97
CA ILE A 380 13.01 41.11 -10.25
C ILE A 380 14.43 40.85 -10.76
N ILE A 381 14.85 39.59 -10.93
CA ILE A 381 16.18 39.26 -11.48
C ILE A 381 16.34 39.81 -12.89
N CYS A 382 15.33 39.65 -13.75
CA CYS A 382 15.35 40.18 -15.11
C CYS A 382 15.47 41.71 -15.11
N LEU A 383 14.74 42.41 -14.24
CA LEU A 383 14.83 43.86 -14.08
C LEU A 383 16.22 44.29 -13.60
N ILE A 384 16.79 43.60 -12.61
CA ILE A 384 18.14 43.88 -12.12
C ILE A 384 19.17 43.71 -13.24
N LYS A 385 19.09 42.63 -14.03
CA LYS A 385 19.98 42.41 -15.19
C LYS A 385 19.80 43.47 -16.27
N LEU A 386 18.57 43.90 -16.54
CA LEU A 386 18.28 44.95 -17.50
C LEU A 386 18.87 46.30 -17.04
N ILE A 387 18.71 46.64 -15.76
CA ILE A 387 19.29 47.85 -15.16
C ILE A 387 20.83 47.79 -15.24
N GLN A 388 21.44 46.65 -14.92
CA GLN A 388 22.88 46.45 -15.05
C GLN A 388 23.36 46.62 -16.50
N TYR A 389 22.61 46.10 -17.48
CA TYR A 389 22.91 46.25 -18.90
C TYR A 389 22.84 47.73 -19.35
N VAL A 390 21.78 48.44 -18.98
CA VAL A 390 21.60 49.87 -19.33
C VAL A 390 22.67 50.74 -18.66
N LEU A 391 23.02 50.47 -17.40
CA LEU A 391 24.11 51.17 -16.72
C LEU A 391 25.48 50.90 -17.37
N HIS A 392 25.71 49.67 -17.84
CA HIS A 392 26.93 49.32 -18.57
C HIS A 392 27.00 50.01 -19.94
N GLU A 393 25.88 50.08 -20.68
CA GLU A 393 25.81 50.76 -21.98
C GLU A 393 26.01 52.27 -21.85
N ASN A 394 25.43 52.91 -20.83
CA ASN A 394 25.65 54.32 -20.53
C ASN A 394 27.10 54.62 -20.13
N ARG A 395 27.78 53.68 -19.45
CA ARG A 395 29.21 53.80 -19.14
C ARG A 395 30.09 53.76 -20.39
N MET A 396 29.69 53.01 -21.42
CA MET A 396 30.40 52.93 -22.71
C MET A 396 30.16 54.18 -23.57
N ARG A 397 28.96 54.78 -23.56
CA ARG A 397 28.67 56.01 -24.33
C ARG A 397 29.34 57.27 -23.76
N CYS A 398 29.64 57.33 -22.47
CA CYS A 398 30.36 58.48 -21.88
C CYS A 398 31.88 58.50 -22.18
N ASN A 399 32.45 57.45 -22.79
CA ASN A 399 33.88 57.39 -23.13
C ASN A 399 34.21 57.77 -24.59
N CYS A 400 33.28 58.34 -25.35
CA CYS A 400 33.53 58.86 -26.70
C CYS A 400 33.16 60.34 -26.81
N ARG A 401 33.80 61.18 -26.00
CA ARG A 401 33.88 62.63 -26.26
C ARG A 401 35.12 63.28 -25.64
N ILE A 402 36.29 62.65 -25.82
CA ILE A 402 37.59 63.34 -25.74
C ILE A 402 38.52 62.71 -26.79
N MET A 403 38.46 63.25 -28.02
CA MET A 403 39.61 63.55 -28.88
C MET A 403 39.12 64.35 -30.09
#